data_AF-A0A7D5D999-F1
#
_entry.id   AF-A0A7D5D999-F1
#
_cell.length_a   1.000
_cell.length_b   1.000
_cell.length_c   1.000
_cell.angle_alpha   90.00
_cell.angle_beta   90.00
_cell.angle_gamma   90.00
#
_symmetry.space_group_name_H-M   'P 1'
#
loop_
_entity.id
_entity.type
_entity.pdbx_description
1 polymer ?
#
loop_
_entity_poly.entity_id
_entity_poly.type
_entity_poly.pdbx_seq_one_letter_code
_entity_poly.pdbx_strand_id
1 'polypeptide(L)'
;MMRHDDKKAPATGSAMVRAIGPHEESLSATEIVERYSALYGHALHPTNAGNAARALGLDYIGVPNDEMSQYGKIQKRYAAADLHLIFKRLDVLVASRSKYQ
;
A
#
# COMPACT_ATOMS: atom_id res chain seq x y z
N MET A 1 -34.94 24.44 15.10
CA MET A 1 -33.78 24.52 14.19
C MET A 1 -33.62 23.18 13.49
N MET A 2 -33.25 23.23 12.22
CA MET A 2 -33.33 22.17 11.21
C MET A 2 -32.28 21.05 11.40
N ARG A 3 -32.75 19.81 11.20
CA ARG A 3 -32.19 18.68 10.41
C ARG A 3 -30.65 18.54 10.25
N HIS A 4 -30.09 17.38 10.57
CA HIS A 4 -30.02 16.20 9.69
C HIS A 4 -29.24 15.08 10.39
N ASP A 5 -29.91 13.94 10.60
CA ASP A 5 -29.29 12.64 10.73
C ASP A 5 -28.37 12.39 9.53
N ASP A 6 -27.06 12.45 9.73
CA ASP A 6 -26.08 11.88 8.80
C ASP A 6 -25.55 10.58 9.40
N LYS A 7 -26.43 9.57 9.43
CA LYS A 7 -26.02 8.16 9.56
C LYS A 7 -25.29 7.78 8.29
N LYS A 8 -23.98 8.04 8.26
CA LYS A 8 -23.09 7.52 7.23
C LYS A 8 -23.20 5.98 7.23
N ALA A 9 -23.78 5.44 6.16
CA ALA A 9 -24.00 4.02 5.98
C ALA A 9 -22.69 3.23 6.16
N PRO A 10 -22.74 2.02 6.75
CA PRO A 10 -21.57 1.14 6.80
C PRO A 10 -21.20 0.75 5.37
N ALA A 11 -19.98 1.09 4.95
CA ALA A 11 -19.47 0.68 3.66
C ALA A 11 -19.47 -0.85 3.58
N THR A 12 -20.24 -1.33 2.62
CA THR A 12 -20.46 -2.72 2.21
C THR A 12 -19.15 -3.49 2.06
N GLY A 13 -19.08 -4.68 2.67
CA GLY A 13 -18.07 -5.70 2.38
C GLY A 13 -16.73 -5.49 3.07
N SER A 14 -16.69 -5.64 4.40
CA SER A 14 -15.44 -5.76 5.15
C SER A 14 -14.80 -7.12 4.81
N ALA A 15 -14.10 -7.19 3.68
CA ALA A 15 -12.99 -8.12 3.58
C ALA A 15 -12.11 -7.81 4.79
N MET A 16 -11.98 -8.76 5.71
CA MET A 16 -11.21 -8.56 6.93
C MET A 16 -9.81 -8.13 6.51
N VAL A 17 -9.52 -6.84 6.66
CA VAL A 17 -8.20 -6.30 6.38
C VAL A 17 -7.29 -6.93 7.44
N ARG A 18 -6.36 -7.77 7.00
CA ARG A 18 -5.38 -8.41 7.88
C ARG A 18 -4.59 -7.29 8.56
N ALA A 19 -4.70 -7.19 9.88
CA ALA A 19 -3.85 -6.29 10.65
C ALA A 19 -2.41 -6.80 10.65
N ILE A 20 -1.45 -5.88 10.55
CA ILE A 20 -0.03 -6.22 10.65
C ILE A 20 0.31 -6.55 12.11
N GLY A 21 0.86 -7.73 12.37
CA GLY A 21 1.25 -8.15 13.71
C GLY A 21 2.43 -7.34 14.28
N PRO A 22 2.59 -7.26 15.62
CA PRO A 22 3.63 -6.44 16.28
C PRO A 22 5.08 -6.87 15.97
N HIS A 23 5.29 -8.08 15.46
CA HIS A 23 6.61 -8.61 15.08
C HIS A 23 6.65 -9.05 13.62
N GLU A 24 5.66 -8.66 12.84
CA GLU A 24 5.61 -8.98 11.43
C GLU A 24 6.59 -8.09 10.66
N GLU A 25 7.39 -8.69 9.78
CA GLU A 25 8.25 -7.93 8.87
C GLU A 25 7.36 -7.01 8.02
N SER A 26 7.70 -5.72 7.99
CA SER A 26 6.97 -4.73 7.19
C SER A 26 7.94 -3.91 6.35
N LEU A 27 7.49 -3.50 5.18
CA LEU A 27 8.30 -2.86 4.15
C LEU A 27 7.63 -1.58 3.67
N SER A 28 8.44 -0.55 3.46
CA SER A 28 8.03 0.68 2.80
C SER A 28 7.71 0.43 1.32
N ALA A 29 6.96 1.35 0.72
CA ALA A 29 6.67 1.29 -0.71
C ALA A 29 7.94 1.28 -1.60
N THR A 30 9.03 1.90 -1.14
CA THR A 30 10.32 1.90 -1.83
C THR A 30 10.96 0.52 -1.81
N GLU A 31 11.09 -0.09 -0.63
CA GLU A 31 11.63 -1.45 -0.48
C GLU A 31 10.84 -2.48 -1.30
N ILE A 32 9.51 -2.30 -1.39
CA ILE A 32 8.63 -3.16 -2.18
C ILE A 32 8.95 -3.07 -3.68
N VAL A 33 9.07 -1.85 -4.23
CA VAL A 33 9.38 -1.70 -5.67
C VAL A 33 10.80 -2.10 -6.00
N GLU A 34 11.75 -1.94 -5.09
CA GLU A 34 13.13 -2.43 -5.25
C GLU A 34 13.17 -3.95 -5.30
N ARG A 35 12.49 -4.64 -4.38
CA ARG A 35 12.36 -6.11 -4.41
C ARG A 35 11.66 -6.58 -5.69
N TYR A 36 10.60 -5.89 -6.12
CA TYR A 36 9.92 -6.19 -7.38
C TYR A 36 10.85 -6.02 -8.58
N SER A 37 11.58 -4.90 -8.66
CA SER A 37 12.51 -4.62 -9.75
C SER A 37 13.66 -5.64 -9.80
N ALA A 38 14.16 -6.08 -8.63
CA ALA A 38 15.22 -7.08 -8.56
C ALA A 38 14.76 -8.46 -9.07
N LEU A 39 13.48 -8.81 -8.86
CA LEU A 39 12.93 -10.10 -9.26
C LEU A 39 12.43 -10.13 -10.71
N TYR A 40 11.82 -9.04 -11.19
CA TYR A 40 11.12 -9.01 -12.48
C TYR A 40 11.75 -8.07 -13.50
N GLY A 41 12.79 -7.32 -13.15
CA GLY A 41 13.52 -6.43 -14.07
C GLY A 41 12.75 -5.16 -14.48
N HIS A 42 11.69 -4.82 -13.76
CA HIS A 42 10.85 -3.66 -14.06
C HIS A 42 11.02 -2.54 -13.03
N ALA A 43 11.56 -1.41 -13.46
CA ALA A 43 11.68 -0.21 -12.62
C ALA A 43 10.31 0.47 -12.48
N LEU A 44 9.80 0.55 -11.25
CA LEU A 44 8.53 1.20 -10.92
C LEU A 44 8.76 2.28 -9.87
N HIS A 45 7.99 3.37 -9.97
CA HIS A 45 8.00 4.40 -8.94
C HIS A 45 7.36 3.88 -7.64
N PRO A 46 7.88 4.21 -6.44
CA PRO A 46 7.36 3.71 -5.15
C PRO A 46 5.85 3.95 -4.94
N THR A 47 5.30 5.04 -5.50
CA THR A 47 3.85 5.30 -5.43
C THR A 47 3.01 4.19 -6.06
N ASN A 48 3.55 3.42 -7.01
CA ASN A 48 2.86 2.28 -7.61
C ASN A 48 2.60 1.19 -6.57
N ALA A 49 3.57 0.87 -5.71
CA ALA A 49 3.38 -0.10 -4.63
C ALA A 49 2.36 0.40 -3.60
N GLY A 50 2.43 1.69 -3.21
CA GLY A 50 1.45 2.28 -2.31
C GLY A 50 0.02 2.29 -2.88
N ASN A 51 -0.13 2.61 -4.17
CA ASN A 51 -1.41 2.58 -4.87
C ASN A 51 -1.93 1.15 -5.05
N ALA A 52 -1.05 0.19 -5.33
CA ALA A 52 -1.40 -1.23 -5.42
C ALA A 52 -1.93 -1.74 -4.08
N ALA A 53 -1.21 -1.48 -2.98
CA ALA A 53 -1.64 -1.87 -1.64
C ALA A 53 -2.98 -1.22 -1.25
N ARG A 54 -3.17 0.06 -1.55
CA ARG A 54 -4.45 0.75 -1.34
C ARG A 54 -5.59 0.13 -2.17
N ALA A 55 -5.35 -0.21 -3.43
CA ALA A 55 -6.35 -0.82 -4.29
C ALA A 55 -6.75 -2.24 -3.83
N LEU A 56 -5.83 -2.93 -3.15
CA LEU A 56 -6.05 -4.24 -2.54
C LEU A 56 -6.69 -4.14 -1.13
N GLY A 57 -6.82 -2.94 -0.58
CA GLY A 57 -7.36 -2.74 0.78
C GLY A 57 -6.43 -3.27 1.88
N LEU A 58 -5.12 -3.32 1.65
CA LEU A 58 -4.17 -3.82 2.64
C LEU A 58 -3.96 -2.83 3.78
N ASP A 59 -3.70 -3.37 4.98
CA ASP A 59 -3.34 -2.56 6.14
C ASP A 59 -1.94 -1.98 6.00
N TYR A 60 -1.67 -0.94 6.79
CA TYR A 60 -0.33 -0.41 6.93
C TYR A 60 -0.08 0.10 8.35
N ILE A 61 1.16 -0.02 8.81
CA ILE A 61 1.63 0.70 9.99
C ILE A 61 2.31 2.00 9.57
N GLY A 62 2.10 3.05 10.35
CA GLY A 62 2.81 4.31 10.19
C GLY A 62 4.05 4.31 11.05
N VAL A 63 5.23 4.43 10.43
CA VAL A 63 6.50 4.59 11.15
C VAL A 63 6.99 6.02 10.96
N PRO A 64 7.39 6.73 12.02
CA PRO A 64 8.04 8.04 11.88
C PRO A 64 9.28 7.90 10.99
N ASN A 65 9.43 8.78 10.00
CA ASN A 65 10.69 8.84 9.28
C ASN A 65 11.74 9.46 10.21
N ASP A 66 12.81 8.72 10.54
CA ASP A 66 13.85 9.10 11.51
C ASP A 66 14.67 10.35 11.11
N GLU A 67 14.44 10.90 9.92
CA GLU A 67 15.00 12.18 9.51
C GLU A 67 14.33 13.35 10.25
N MET A 68 14.73 13.56 11.52
CA MET A 68 14.89 14.83 12.28
C MET A 68 14.02 16.07 11.94
N SER A 69 12.86 15.90 11.32
CA SER A 69 12.01 16.99 10.90
C SER A 69 10.89 17.12 11.91
N GLN A 70 10.77 18.31 12.49
CA GLN A 70 9.62 18.75 13.27
C GLN A 70 8.27 18.63 12.51
N TYR A 71 8.32 18.29 11.21
CA TYR A 71 7.19 17.93 10.33
C TYR A 71 7.34 16.49 9.78
N GLY A 72 7.79 15.55 10.61
CA GLY A 72 8.13 14.18 10.23
C GLY A 72 7.03 13.51 9.42
N LYS A 73 7.32 13.17 8.16
CA LYS A 73 6.40 12.42 7.32
C LYS A 73 6.29 10.99 7.87
N ILE A 74 5.07 10.54 8.14
CA ILE A 74 4.80 9.15 8.49
C ILE A 74 5.03 8.30 7.24
N GLN A 75 5.99 7.38 7.31
CA GLN A 75 6.19 6.39 6.27
C GLN A 75 5.21 5.24 6.50
N LYS A 76 4.47 4.87 5.45
CA LYS A 76 3.60 3.69 5.48
C LYS A 76 4.42 2.44 5.21
N ARG A 77 4.31 1.44 6.08
CA ARG A 77 4.90 0.11 5.90
C ARG A 77 3.81 -0.94 5.79
N TYR A 78 3.96 -1.84 4.83
CA TYR A 78 3.02 -2.92 4.52
C TYR A 78 3.62 -4.26 4.91
N ALA A 79 2.80 -5.23 5.27
CA ALA A 79 3.24 -6.57 5.64
C ALA A 79 4.03 -7.24 4.51
N ALA A 80 5.20 -7.81 4.84
CA ALA A 80 5.98 -8.60 3.90
C ALA A 80 5.19 -9.84 3.42
N ALA A 81 4.29 -10.38 4.26
CA ALA A 81 3.40 -11.48 3.90
C ALA A 81 2.48 -11.14 2.71
N ASP A 82 2.10 -9.86 2.55
CA ASP A 82 1.19 -9.42 1.48
C ASP A 82 1.92 -9.02 0.17
N LEU A 83 3.26 -9.13 0.13
CA LEU A 83 4.06 -8.77 -1.04
C LEU A 83 3.59 -9.46 -2.32
N HIS A 84 3.23 -10.74 -2.23
CA HIS A 84 2.78 -11.51 -3.38
C HIS A 84 1.50 -10.92 -4.01
N LEU A 85 0.59 -10.38 -3.20
CA LEU A 85 -0.62 -9.69 -3.68
C LEU A 85 -0.26 -8.37 -4.36
N ILE A 86 0.63 -7.60 -3.73
CA ILE A 86 1.11 -6.33 -4.26
C ILE A 86 1.80 -6.55 -5.62
N PHE A 87 2.69 -7.54 -5.73
CA PHE A 87 3.41 -7.87 -6.96
C PHE A 87 2.46 -8.25 -8.09
N LYS A 88 1.47 -9.12 -7.81
CA LYS A 88 0.43 -9.45 -8.81
C LYS A 88 -0.28 -8.21 -9.34
N ARG A 89 -0.51 -7.21 -8.48
CA ARG A 89 -1.14 -5.95 -8.90
C ARG A 89 -0.18 -5.05 -9.69
N LEU A 90 1.12 -5.07 -9.38
CA LEU A 90 2.17 -4.40 -10.15
C LEU A 90 2.34 -5.03 -11.53
N ASP A 91 2.24 -6.35 -11.66
CA ASP A 91 2.29 -7.04 -12.97
C ASP A 91 1.14 -6.58 -13.88
N VAL A 92 -0.07 -6.44 -13.33
CA VAL A 92 -1.21 -5.89 -14.07
C VAL A 92 -0.93 -4.45 -14.52
N LEU A 93 -0.28 -3.64 -13.68
CA LEU A 93 0.13 -2.29 -14.03
C LEU A 93 1.17 -2.29 -15.17
N VAL A 94 2.20 -3.10 -15.07
CA VAL A 94 3.24 -3.23 -16.10
C VAL A 94 2.63 -3.70 -17.42
N ALA A 95 1.84 -4.77 -17.39
CA ALA A 95 1.16 -5.30 -18.58
C ALA A 95 0.20 -4.28 -19.21
N SER A 96 -0.45 -3.44 -18.39
CA SER A 96 -1.30 -2.36 -18.91
C SER A 96 -0.47 -1.28 -19.62
N ARG A 97 0.72 -0.93 -19.11
CA ARG A 97 1.60 0.06 -19.75
C ARG A 97 2.16 -0.43 -21.08
N SER A 98 2.50 -1.71 -21.19
CA SER A 98 2.99 -2.31 -22.43
C SER A 98 1.97 -2.34 -23.57
N LYS A 99 0.67 -2.24 -23.27
CA LYS A 99 -0.41 -2.20 -24.28
C LYS A 99 -0.60 -0.83 -24.94
N TYR A 100 0.00 0.22 -24.37
CA TYR A 100 -0.10 1.60 -24.87
C TYR A 100 1.22 2.12 -25.47
N GLN A 101 2.19 1.22 -25.70
CA GLN A 101 3.38 1.47 -26.52
C GLN A 101 3.19 0.83 -27.89
#